data_AF-A0A016X0M9-F1
#
_entry.id   AF-A0A016X0M9-F1
#
_cell.length_a   1.000
_cell.length_b   1.000
_cell.length_c   1.000
_cell.angle_alpha   90.00
_cell.angle_beta   90.00
_cell.angle_gamma   90.00
#
_symmetry.space_group_name_H-M   'P 1'
#
loop_
_entity.id
_entity.type
_entity.pdbx_description
1 polymer ?
#
loop_
_entity_poly.entity_id
_entity_poly.type
_entity_poly.pdbx_seq_one_letter_code
_entity_poly.pdbx_strand_id
1 'polypeptide(L)'
;MADFVWFIYCVHHFSGMSRLIQTLLLFLFLFLTWRYFFTYRSLMICEDAQRLASSVEVEYVMQTNRTNYCVGDEAAECVPPIFQYRQNYRVASKYHLAGCVIEKNFSTMLTAILCYLFDEARFTEHNRNITAEVYHKRFCKAQNEHDSLASLRSELNVDLKGWSLIAVVRDPLERFVSGYANKCLRERVWKKFPDRCHGCKTNLTCFMERQYMRMKRWARSTHFIASFDDNHFFPQNWRCEFSSHLHDYQILKFDTFNPQGFIDRLLAIFKKHKVSEKSINFIRTSVTSRRTAHSTKDSVEQRETKNAILSSKHLTNILIKMYFYDFVLFGFPIPEATYDE
;
A
#
# COMPACT_ATOMS: atom_id res chain seq x y z
N MET A 1 -4.34 -48.88 -14.58
CA MET A 1 -4.80 -50.24 -14.24
C MET A 1 -3.96 -51.26 -15.00
N ALA A 2 -2.63 -51.17 -14.85
CA ALA A 2 -1.63 -52.05 -15.47
C ALA A 2 -0.38 -52.23 -14.57
N ASP A 3 -0.18 -51.36 -13.58
CA ASP A 3 0.94 -51.45 -12.61
C ASP A 3 0.58 -52.14 -11.28
N PHE A 4 -0.63 -52.71 -11.15
CA PHE A 4 -1.07 -53.41 -9.93
C PHE A 4 -0.81 -54.94 -9.97
N VAL A 5 -0.31 -55.46 -11.09
CA VAL A 5 -0.16 -56.91 -11.34
C VAL A 5 1.22 -57.45 -10.93
N TRP A 6 2.20 -56.58 -10.65
CA TRP A 6 3.54 -57.00 -10.21
C TRP A 6 3.69 -57.16 -8.68
N PHE A 7 2.72 -56.74 -7.88
CA PHE A 7 2.84 -56.73 -6.41
C PHE A 7 2.46 -58.06 -5.73
N ILE A 8 1.85 -59.00 -6.45
CA ILE A 8 1.39 -60.28 -5.89
C ILE A 8 2.44 -61.42 -6.06
N TYR A 9 3.45 -61.24 -6.91
CA TYR A 9 4.43 -62.30 -7.20
C TYR A 9 5.70 -62.33 -6.32
N CYS A 10 5.93 -61.36 -5.43
CA CYS A 10 7.14 -61.32 -4.58
C CYS A 10 6.91 -61.71 -3.09
N VAL A 11 5.68 -62.01 -2.66
CA VAL A 11 5.40 -62.34 -1.24
C VAL A 11 5.42 -63.85 -0.98
N HIS A 12 5.41 -64.69 -2.01
CA HIS A 12 5.34 -66.15 -1.84
C HIS A 12 6.67 -66.89 -1.67
N HIS A 13 7.81 -66.20 -1.53
CA HIS A 13 9.12 -66.85 -1.43
C HIS A 13 9.96 -66.54 -0.17
N PHE A 14 9.34 -66.05 0.92
CA PHE A 14 10.02 -65.82 2.22
C PHE A 14 9.37 -66.60 3.37
N SER A 15 9.26 -67.92 3.23
CA SER A 15 8.79 -68.85 4.28
C SER A 15 9.93 -69.42 5.14
N GLY A 16 10.97 -68.64 5.43
CA GLY A 16 12.13 -69.09 6.22
C GLY A 16 12.90 -68.00 6.98
N MET A 17 12.37 -66.80 7.10
CA MET A 17 13.07 -65.67 7.71
C MET A 17 12.54 -65.35 9.11
N SER A 18 13.45 -65.25 10.09
CA SER A 18 13.13 -64.89 11.48
C SER A 18 12.30 -63.60 11.55
N ARG A 19 11.30 -63.56 12.45
CA ARG A 19 10.44 -62.39 12.71
C ARG A 19 11.24 -61.10 12.94
N LEU A 20 12.46 -61.22 13.47
CA LEU A 20 13.35 -60.07 13.70
C LEU A 20 13.78 -59.42 12.37
N ILE A 21 14.07 -60.22 11.35
CA ILE A 21 14.52 -59.75 10.03
C ILE A 21 13.35 -59.12 9.27
N GLN A 22 12.15 -59.71 9.36
CA GLN A 22 10.94 -59.11 8.80
C GLN A 22 10.64 -57.74 9.42
N THR A 23 10.81 -57.61 10.75
CA THR A 23 10.62 -56.33 11.45
C THR A 23 11.66 -55.29 11.05
N LEU A 24 12.93 -55.69 10.93
CA LEU A 24 14.01 -54.81 10.46
C LEU A 24 13.80 -54.35 9.02
N LEU A 25 13.36 -55.22 8.11
CA LEU A 25 13.04 -54.86 6.73
C LEU A 25 11.84 -53.91 6.67
N LEU A 26 10.83 -54.09 7.51
CA LEU A 26 9.69 -53.17 7.59
C LEU A 26 10.13 -51.78 8.08
N PHE A 27 10.98 -51.72 9.11
CA PHE A 27 11.55 -50.46 9.60
C PHE A 27 12.46 -49.80 8.57
N LEU A 28 13.27 -50.57 7.85
CA LEU A 28 14.12 -50.06 6.78
C LEU A 28 13.26 -49.50 5.63
N PHE A 29 12.19 -50.21 5.25
CA PHE A 29 11.23 -49.74 4.26
C PHE A 29 10.50 -48.48 4.71
N LEU A 30 10.04 -48.41 5.95
CA LEU A 30 9.41 -47.21 6.53
C LEU A 30 10.39 -46.04 6.62
N PHE A 31 11.67 -46.29 6.96
CA PHE A 31 12.70 -45.27 7.00
C PHE A 31 13.09 -44.78 5.61
N LEU A 32 13.20 -45.68 4.62
CA LEU A 32 13.49 -45.34 3.23
C LEU A 32 12.31 -44.61 2.59
N THR A 33 11.07 -45.01 2.86
CA THR A 33 9.87 -44.29 2.41
C THR A 33 9.71 -42.96 3.12
N TRP A 34 10.05 -42.85 4.40
CA TRP A 34 10.09 -41.56 5.11
C TRP A 34 11.19 -40.64 4.57
N ARG A 35 12.40 -41.15 4.33
CA ARG A 35 13.48 -40.41 3.64
C ARG A 35 13.05 -40.02 2.24
N TYR A 36 12.45 -40.92 1.46
CA TYR A 36 11.96 -40.65 0.12
C TYR A 36 10.89 -39.55 0.16
N PHE A 37 9.91 -39.65 1.06
CA PHE A 37 8.86 -38.65 1.24
C PHE A 37 9.41 -37.30 1.72
N PHE A 38 10.40 -37.28 2.63
CA PHE A 38 11.03 -36.03 3.07
C PHE A 38 11.95 -35.43 2.01
N THR A 39 12.70 -36.25 1.28
CA THR A 39 13.58 -35.79 0.20
C THR A 39 12.75 -35.29 -0.97
N TYR A 40 11.64 -35.94 -1.33
CA TYR A 40 10.68 -35.46 -2.33
C TYR A 40 9.83 -34.29 -1.84
N ARG A 41 9.57 -34.15 -0.53
CA ARG A 41 8.93 -32.94 0.02
C ARG A 41 9.90 -31.77 0.02
N SER A 42 11.17 -31.98 0.33
CA SER A 42 12.22 -30.97 0.18
C SER A 42 12.50 -30.65 -1.29
N LEU A 43 12.45 -31.64 -2.19
CA LEU A 43 12.55 -31.42 -3.64
C LEU A 43 11.32 -30.71 -4.19
N MET A 44 10.10 -31.06 -3.78
CA MET A 44 8.87 -30.34 -4.17
C MET A 44 8.82 -28.93 -3.59
N ILE A 45 9.35 -28.70 -2.39
CA ILE A 45 9.51 -27.33 -1.85
C ILE A 45 10.53 -26.54 -2.69
N CYS A 46 11.61 -27.18 -3.17
CA CYS A 46 12.57 -26.56 -4.09
C CYS A 46 12.01 -26.38 -5.51
N GLU A 47 11.26 -27.34 -6.03
CA GLU A 47 10.63 -27.29 -7.35
C GLU A 47 9.46 -26.31 -7.37
N ASP A 48 8.68 -26.17 -6.30
CA ASP A 48 7.65 -25.14 -6.18
C ASP A 48 8.29 -23.76 -5.93
N ALA A 49 9.39 -23.67 -5.17
CA ALA A 49 10.16 -22.42 -5.06
C ALA A 49 10.83 -22.02 -6.38
N GLN A 50 11.27 -22.98 -7.20
CA GLN A 50 11.83 -22.74 -8.53
C GLN A 50 10.75 -22.51 -9.60
N ARG A 51 9.59 -23.19 -9.54
CA ARG A 51 8.46 -22.98 -10.46
C ARG A 51 7.70 -21.68 -10.18
N LEU A 52 7.63 -21.23 -8.92
CA LEU A 52 7.18 -19.87 -8.60
C LEU A 52 8.20 -18.80 -9.03
N ALA A 53 9.47 -19.20 -9.23
CA ALA A 53 10.53 -18.34 -9.76
C ALA A 53 10.73 -18.46 -11.29
N SER A 54 10.01 -19.34 -12.00
CA SER A 54 10.31 -19.66 -13.41
C SER A 54 9.14 -19.50 -14.39
N SER A 55 8.16 -18.63 -14.13
CA SER A 55 7.12 -18.30 -15.13
C SER A 55 6.96 -16.82 -15.45
N VAL A 56 7.93 -15.99 -15.08
CA VAL A 56 8.22 -14.76 -15.81
C VAL A 56 9.73 -14.57 -15.69
N GLU A 57 10.44 -14.67 -16.81
CA GLU A 57 11.74 -14.02 -16.94
C GLU A 57 11.43 -12.51 -16.98
N VAL A 58 11.03 -11.95 -15.83
CA VAL A 58 11.24 -10.53 -15.60
C VAL A 58 12.72 -10.49 -15.35
N GLU A 59 13.46 -10.16 -16.41
CA GLU A 59 14.68 -9.43 -16.23
C GLU A 59 14.33 -8.32 -15.23
N TYR A 60 14.72 -8.49 -13.97
CA TYR A 60 14.88 -7.35 -13.10
C TYR A 60 15.96 -6.55 -13.80
N VAL A 61 15.53 -5.65 -14.67
CA VAL A 61 16.26 -4.45 -14.98
C VAL A 61 16.40 -3.80 -13.61
N MET A 62 17.48 -4.16 -12.90
CA MET A 62 18.10 -3.26 -11.94
C MET A 62 18.03 -1.89 -12.58
N GLN A 63 17.52 -0.89 -11.86
CA GLN A 63 17.50 0.51 -12.27
C GLN A 63 18.81 0.90 -13.00
N THR A 64 18.88 0.70 -14.32
CA THR A 64 20.12 0.85 -15.11
C THR A 64 20.04 1.98 -16.10
N ASN A 65 18.88 2.61 -16.27
CA ASN A 65 18.89 4.05 -16.36
C ASN A 65 19.00 4.58 -14.94
N ARG A 66 20.22 4.81 -14.48
CA ARG A 66 20.49 5.81 -13.44
C ARG A 66 19.86 7.10 -13.95
N THR A 67 18.58 7.31 -13.63
CA THR A 67 17.96 8.58 -13.90
C THR A 67 18.71 9.56 -13.02
N ASN A 68 19.56 10.39 -13.61
CA ASN A 68 20.34 11.43 -12.93
C ASN A 68 19.44 12.54 -12.35
N TYR A 69 18.15 12.27 -12.12
CA TYR A 69 17.25 13.20 -11.44
C TYR A 69 17.71 13.37 -10.00
N CYS A 70 17.77 14.63 -9.58
CA CYS A 70 18.05 15.00 -8.20
C CYS A 70 19.43 14.56 -7.69
N VAL A 71 20.44 14.49 -8.58
CA VAL A 71 21.84 14.20 -8.23
C VAL A 71 22.70 15.43 -8.53
N GLY A 72 23.78 15.63 -7.79
CA GLY A 72 24.69 16.77 -8.00
C GLY A 72 23.95 18.11 -7.87
N ASP A 73 24.18 19.02 -8.82
CA ASP A 73 23.53 20.34 -8.83
C ASP A 73 22.01 20.26 -9.01
N GLU A 74 21.50 19.22 -9.69
CA GLU A 74 20.06 19.01 -9.88
C GLU A 74 19.35 18.55 -8.59
N ALA A 75 20.09 18.08 -7.58
CA ALA A 75 19.54 17.74 -6.27
C ALA A 75 18.86 18.96 -5.61
N ALA A 76 19.43 20.15 -5.80
CA ALA A 76 18.89 21.40 -5.28
C ALA A 76 17.60 21.83 -5.97
N GLU A 77 17.24 21.23 -7.12
CA GLU A 77 15.97 21.49 -7.79
C GLU A 77 14.87 20.63 -7.17
N CYS A 78 15.14 19.37 -6.83
CA CYS A 78 14.10 18.50 -6.29
C CYS A 78 13.60 18.90 -4.89
N VAL A 79 12.36 18.55 -4.63
CA VAL A 79 11.77 18.65 -3.29
C VAL A 79 12.50 17.64 -2.40
N PRO A 80 13.01 18.03 -1.21
CA PRO A 80 13.88 17.16 -0.42
C PRO A 80 13.13 15.95 0.15
N PRO A 81 13.85 14.85 0.43
CA PRO A 81 13.26 13.69 1.08
C PRO A 81 12.95 13.98 2.55
N ILE A 82 12.00 13.24 3.10
CA ILE A 82 11.85 13.01 4.54
C ILE A 82 11.81 14.34 5.32
N PHE A 83 10.87 15.20 4.95
CA PHE A 83 10.65 16.47 5.62
C PHE A 83 9.41 16.40 6.51
N GLN A 84 9.40 17.13 7.63
CA GLN A 84 8.27 17.09 8.54
C GLN A 84 7.04 17.79 7.93
N TYR A 85 5.93 17.07 7.90
CA TYR A 85 4.60 17.60 7.66
C TYR A 85 3.59 17.03 8.66
N ARG A 86 2.32 17.47 8.62
CA ARG A 86 1.25 17.00 9.50
C ARG A 86 1.08 15.48 9.43
N GLN A 87 0.89 14.84 10.58
CA GLN A 87 0.54 13.42 10.69
C GLN A 87 -0.94 13.23 11.02
N ASN A 88 -1.48 12.09 10.61
CA ASN A 88 -2.88 11.74 10.82
C ASN A 88 -2.98 10.24 11.09
N TYR A 89 -3.10 9.85 12.35
CA TYR A 89 -3.24 8.45 12.74
C TYR A 89 -4.68 8.09 13.03
N ARG A 90 -5.08 6.88 12.64
CA ARG A 90 -6.33 6.24 13.04
C ARG A 90 -6.03 4.95 13.74
N VAL A 91 -6.68 4.69 14.85
CA VAL A 91 -6.33 3.58 15.73
C VAL A 91 -7.50 2.62 15.91
N ALA A 92 -7.20 1.32 15.91
CA ALA A 92 -8.09 0.29 16.42
C ALA A 92 -7.33 -0.45 17.54
N SER A 93 -7.38 0.12 18.75
CA SER A 93 -6.56 -0.29 19.89
C SER A 93 -6.82 -1.73 20.33
N LYS A 94 -8.08 -2.19 20.26
CA LYS A 94 -8.49 -3.60 20.47
C LYS A 94 -7.64 -4.59 19.68
N TYR A 95 -7.14 -4.19 18.51
CA TYR A 95 -6.38 -5.01 17.59
C TYR A 95 -4.91 -4.57 17.46
N HIS A 96 -4.43 -3.62 18.29
CA HIS A 96 -3.08 -3.07 18.20
C HIS A 96 -2.71 -2.58 16.77
N LEU A 97 -3.66 -1.93 16.11
CA LEU A 97 -3.48 -1.38 14.76
C LEU A 97 -3.45 0.16 14.81
N ALA A 98 -2.46 0.74 14.15
CA ALA A 98 -2.41 2.18 13.88
C ALA A 98 -2.15 2.41 12.39
N GLY A 99 -3.07 3.09 11.71
CA GLY A 99 -2.92 3.47 10.32
C GLY A 99 -2.59 4.95 10.19
N CYS A 100 -1.48 5.27 9.54
CA CYS A 100 -1.20 6.62 9.08
C CYS A 100 -2.00 6.90 7.80
N VAL A 101 -2.85 7.92 7.84
CA VAL A 101 -3.75 8.31 6.77
C VAL A 101 -3.11 9.40 5.93
N ILE A 102 -2.59 9.01 4.76
CA ILE A 102 -2.08 9.93 3.74
C ILE A 102 -3.18 10.18 2.71
N GLU A 103 -3.58 11.44 2.53
CA GLU A 103 -4.64 11.84 1.61
C GLU A 103 -4.33 11.32 0.20
N LYS A 104 -5.40 10.90 -0.49
CA LYS A 104 -5.38 10.31 -1.85
C LYS A 104 -4.75 8.92 -1.98
N ASN A 105 -4.26 8.34 -0.88
CA ASN A 105 -3.74 6.97 -0.82
C ASN A 105 -4.73 6.04 -0.11
N PHE A 106 -5.95 5.90 -0.62
CA PHE A 106 -6.98 5.09 0.06
C PHE A 106 -7.38 5.65 1.46
N SER A 107 -7.08 6.93 1.73
CA SER A 107 -7.25 7.57 3.05
C SER A 107 -8.64 7.47 3.66
N THR A 108 -9.69 7.73 2.87
CA THR A 108 -11.07 7.68 3.35
C THR A 108 -11.47 6.26 3.75
N MET A 109 -11.05 5.25 2.97
CA MET A 109 -11.33 3.85 3.27
C MET A 109 -10.53 3.35 4.45
N LEU A 110 -9.24 3.67 4.53
CA LEU A 110 -8.42 3.31 5.69
C LEU A 110 -8.98 3.91 6.99
N THR A 111 -9.42 5.18 6.95
CA THR A 111 -10.08 5.84 8.08
C THR A 111 -11.35 5.10 8.49
N ALA A 112 -12.20 4.76 7.53
CA ALA A 112 -13.46 4.07 7.78
C ALA A 112 -13.25 2.64 8.31
N ILE A 113 -12.27 1.91 7.77
CA ILE A 113 -11.90 0.56 8.21
C ILE A 113 -11.41 0.60 9.66
N LEU A 114 -10.49 1.51 10.00
CA LEU A 114 -9.95 1.60 11.35
C LEU A 114 -11.00 2.11 12.35
N CYS A 115 -11.92 2.96 11.92
CA CYS A 115 -13.09 3.34 12.73
C CYS A 115 -14.03 2.15 12.97
N TYR A 116 -14.32 1.34 11.94
CA TYR A 116 -15.10 0.11 12.10
C TYR A 116 -14.42 -0.85 13.07
N LEU A 117 -13.10 -1.08 12.94
CA LEU A 117 -12.34 -1.97 13.82
C LEU A 117 -12.14 -1.41 15.24
N PHE A 118 -12.22 -0.10 15.41
CA PHE A 118 -12.19 0.55 16.72
C PHE A 118 -13.45 0.22 17.53
N ASP A 119 -14.63 0.26 16.90
CA ASP A 119 -15.91 -0.05 17.54
C ASP A 119 -16.90 -0.69 16.55
N GLU A 120 -16.75 -2.00 16.36
CA GLU A 120 -17.51 -2.78 15.38
C GLU A 120 -19.00 -2.83 15.73
N ALA A 121 -19.32 -2.84 17.03
CA ALA A 121 -20.67 -2.92 17.54
C ALA A 121 -21.44 -1.62 17.24
N ARG A 122 -20.91 -0.47 17.67
CA ARG A 122 -21.58 0.83 17.41
C ARG A 122 -21.61 1.15 15.93
N PHE A 123 -20.57 0.82 15.17
CA PHE A 123 -20.55 1.04 13.72
C PHE A 123 -21.67 0.25 13.02
N THR A 124 -21.89 -1.00 13.41
CA THR A 124 -22.93 -1.87 12.85
C THR A 124 -24.33 -1.44 13.31
N GLU A 125 -24.52 -1.14 14.60
CA GLU A 125 -25.79 -0.69 15.17
C GLU A 125 -26.32 0.58 14.49
N HIS A 126 -25.42 1.50 14.13
CA HIS A 126 -25.76 2.73 13.43
C HIS A 126 -25.89 2.56 11.91
N ASN A 127 -25.96 1.32 11.41
CA ASN A 127 -26.05 0.97 9.99
C ASN A 127 -25.01 1.70 9.11
N ARG A 128 -23.81 1.90 9.64
CA ARG A 128 -22.74 2.60 8.91
C ARG A 128 -22.15 1.68 7.84
N ASN A 129 -21.67 2.28 6.76
CA ASN A 129 -21.00 1.57 5.67
C ASN A 129 -19.65 2.23 5.40
N ILE A 130 -18.59 1.41 5.35
CA ILE A 130 -17.22 1.85 5.04
C ILE A 130 -17.20 2.74 3.79
N THR A 131 -17.91 2.38 2.72
CA THR A 131 -17.85 3.10 1.44
C THR A 131 -18.60 4.43 1.45
N ALA A 132 -19.47 4.65 2.43
CA ALA A 132 -20.30 5.87 2.57
C ALA A 132 -19.71 6.90 3.56
N GLU A 133 -18.63 6.54 4.26
CA GLU A 133 -17.94 7.47 5.15
C GLU A 133 -17.34 8.65 4.37
N VAL A 134 -17.53 9.86 4.90
CA VAL A 134 -16.96 11.10 4.36
C VAL A 134 -16.22 11.86 5.45
N TYR A 135 -15.14 12.53 5.08
CA TYR A 135 -14.21 13.14 6.04
C TYR A 135 -14.90 14.03 7.09
N HIS A 136 -15.83 14.91 6.70
CA HIS A 136 -16.46 15.87 7.61
C HIS A 136 -17.51 15.27 8.56
N LYS A 137 -18.06 14.08 8.25
CA LYS A 137 -19.12 13.42 9.04
C LYS A 137 -18.71 12.00 9.45
N ARG A 138 -17.40 11.78 9.56
CA ARG A 138 -16.83 10.47 9.89
C ARG A 138 -17.21 10.07 11.32
N PHE A 139 -17.58 8.80 11.48
CA PHE A 139 -18.20 8.31 12.72
C PHE A 139 -17.29 8.41 13.96
N CYS A 140 -16.02 8.01 13.84
CA CYS A 140 -15.06 8.01 14.95
C CYS A 140 -14.26 9.32 15.10
N LYS A 141 -14.77 10.44 14.56
CA LYS A 141 -14.09 11.74 14.67
C LYS A 141 -13.75 12.04 16.13
N ALA A 142 -12.49 12.45 16.38
CA ALA A 142 -11.96 12.76 17.71
C ALA A 142 -12.05 11.61 18.76
N GLN A 143 -12.34 10.38 18.34
CA GLN A 143 -12.38 9.21 19.23
C GLN A 143 -11.16 8.32 19.05
N ASN A 144 -10.74 8.10 17.80
CA ASN A 144 -9.61 7.21 17.48
C ASN A 144 -8.55 7.90 16.62
N GLU A 145 -8.38 9.21 16.79
CA GLU A 145 -7.56 10.05 15.95
C GLU A 145 -6.42 10.68 16.75
N HIS A 146 -5.19 10.53 16.26
CA HIS A 146 -4.01 11.15 16.86
C HIS A 146 -3.18 11.87 15.78
N ASP A 147 -2.39 12.84 16.19
CA ASP A 147 -1.58 13.70 15.32
C ASP A 147 -0.07 13.39 15.38
N SER A 148 0.35 12.47 16.24
CA SER A 148 1.71 11.92 16.32
C SER A 148 1.69 10.53 16.97
N LEU A 149 2.76 9.74 16.78
CA LEU A 149 2.95 8.50 17.54
C LEU A 149 3.17 8.79 19.03
N ALA A 150 3.69 9.97 19.38
CA ALA A 150 3.86 10.39 20.77
C ALA A 150 2.52 10.62 21.46
N SER A 151 1.60 11.38 20.83
CA SER A 151 0.25 11.60 21.36
C SER A 151 -0.54 10.30 21.45
N LEU A 152 -0.43 9.41 20.45
CA LEU A 152 -1.00 8.07 20.51
C LEU A 152 -0.53 7.30 21.76
N ARG A 153 0.79 7.17 21.97
CA ARG A 153 1.35 6.44 23.13
C ARG A 153 0.86 7.02 24.45
N SER A 154 0.90 8.35 24.56
CA SER A 154 0.51 9.07 25.77
C SER A 154 -0.98 8.92 26.08
N GLU A 155 -1.85 9.20 25.12
CA GLU A 155 -3.31 9.23 25.33
C GLU A 155 -3.90 7.84 25.58
N LEU A 156 -3.33 6.80 24.94
CA LEU A 156 -3.76 5.42 25.16
C LEU A 156 -3.03 4.74 26.32
N ASN A 157 -1.96 5.36 26.86
CA ASN A 157 -1.05 4.78 27.84
C ASN A 157 -0.53 3.39 27.42
N VAL A 158 0.02 3.30 26.20
CA VAL A 158 0.53 2.04 25.61
C VAL A 158 1.95 2.20 25.08
N ASP A 159 2.71 1.09 25.13
CA ASP A 159 3.85 0.90 24.24
C ASP A 159 3.35 0.36 22.89
N LEU A 160 3.93 0.85 21.79
CA LEU A 160 3.61 0.42 20.43
C LEU A 160 4.34 -0.88 20.04
N LYS A 161 5.11 -1.48 20.94
CA LYS A 161 5.70 -2.80 20.72
C LYS A 161 4.60 -3.84 20.42
N GLY A 162 4.77 -4.55 19.30
CA GLY A 162 3.81 -5.55 18.83
C GLY A 162 2.61 -4.98 18.06
N TRP A 163 2.46 -3.66 17.98
CA TRP A 163 1.47 -3.03 17.12
C TRP A 163 1.87 -3.15 15.65
N SER A 164 0.89 -3.08 14.76
CA SER A 164 1.15 -2.85 13.34
C SER A 164 0.89 -1.41 12.98
N LEU A 165 1.98 -0.71 12.67
CA LEU A 165 1.93 0.59 11.99
C LEU A 165 1.72 0.34 10.49
N ILE A 166 0.67 0.90 9.93
CA ILE A 166 0.28 0.71 8.53
C ILE A 166 0.31 2.07 7.85
N ALA A 167 0.98 2.15 6.71
CA ALA A 167 0.86 3.30 5.83
C ALA A 167 0.54 2.82 4.41
N VAL A 168 -0.43 3.46 3.78
CA VAL A 168 -0.79 3.18 2.40
C VAL A 168 -0.13 4.23 1.51
N VAL A 169 0.63 3.77 0.54
CA VAL A 169 1.30 4.60 -0.47
C VAL A 169 0.72 4.29 -1.84
N ARG A 170 0.80 5.26 -2.75
CA ARG A 170 0.30 5.16 -4.11
C ARG A 170 1.34 5.71 -5.07
N ASP A 171 1.34 5.20 -6.29
CA ASP A 171 2.13 5.76 -7.38
C ASP A 171 1.95 7.30 -7.44
N PRO A 172 3.04 8.08 -7.41
CA PRO A 172 2.95 9.54 -7.30
C PRO A 172 2.18 10.23 -8.44
N LEU A 173 2.34 9.76 -9.69
CA LEU A 173 1.59 10.28 -10.83
C LEU A 173 0.10 10.02 -10.63
N GLU A 174 -0.27 8.77 -10.34
CA GLU A 174 -1.67 8.39 -10.14
C GLU A 174 -2.31 9.09 -8.94
N ARG A 175 -1.54 9.30 -7.86
CA ARG A 175 -1.98 10.05 -6.68
C ARG A 175 -2.25 11.51 -7.04
N PHE A 176 -1.32 12.17 -7.73
CA PHE A 176 -1.45 13.55 -8.15
C PHE A 176 -2.66 13.74 -9.06
N VAL A 177 -2.77 12.92 -10.13
CA VAL A 177 -3.88 12.96 -11.09
C VAL A 177 -5.23 12.79 -10.38
N SER A 178 -5.32 11.81 -9.47
CA SER A 178 -6.52 11.58 -8.67
C SER A 178 -6.86 12.78 -7.78
N GLY A 179 -5.86 13.45 -7.20
CA GLY A 179 -6.03 14.67 -6.41
C GLY A 179 -6.59 15.81 -7.25
N TYR A 180 -5.94 16.10 -8.37
CA TYR A 180 -6.27 17.22 -9.25
C TYR A 180 -7.64 17.05 -9.90
N ALA A 181 -7.91 15.88 -10.49
CA ALA A 181 -9.19 15.56 -11.11
C ALA A 181 -10.34 15.63 -10.08
N ASN A 182 -10.15 15.12 -8.86
CA ASN A 182 -11.19 15.16 -7.84
C ASN A 182 -11.45 16.59 -7.35
N LYS A 183 -10.40 17.32 -6.94
CA LYS A 183 -10.56 18.60 -6.22
C LYS A 183 -10.75 19.79 -7.14
N CYS A 184 -9.95 19.88 -8.21
CA CYS A 184 -9.91 21.07 -9.06
C CYS A 184 -10.89 21.00 -10.24
N LEU A 185 -11.07 19.80 -10.82
CA LEU A 185 -11.90 19.62 -12.01
C LEU A 185 -13.35 19.25 -11.69
N ARG A 186 -13.57 18.24 -10.82
CA ARG A 186 -14.91 17.72 -10.48
C ARG A 186 -15.57 18.51 -9.35
N GLU A 187 -14.96 18.54 -8.16
CA GLU A 187 -15.52 19.26 -7.01
C GLU A 187 -15.43 20.79 -7.18
N ARG A 188 -14.48 21.27 -8.02
CA ARG A 188 -14.25 22.70 -8.30
C ARG A 188 -14.18 23.53 -7.02
N VAL A 189 -13.40 23.05 -6.05
CA VAL A 189 -13.35 23.63 -4.69
C VAL A 189 -12.98 25.12 -4.68
N TRP A 190 -12.29 25.57 -5.72
CA TRP A 190 -11.91 26.96 -5.97
C TRP A 190 -13.09 27.91 -6.19
N LYS A 191 -14.27 27.42 -6.59
CA LYS A 191 -15.48 28.26 -6.72
C LYS A 191 -15.95 28.82 -5.37
N LYS A 192 -15.80 28.04 -4.31
CA LYS A 192 -16.18 28.43 -2.95
C LYS A 192 -15.01 29.06 -2.18
N PHE A 193 -13.78 28.60 -2.47
CA PHE A 193 -12.57 29.05 -1.79
C PHE A 193 -11.52 29.42 -2.85
N PRO A 194 -11.48 30.69 -3.31
CA PRO A 194 -10.68 31.10 -4.47
C PRO A 194 -9.20 30.72 -4.43
N ASP A 195 -8.60 30.63 -3.25
CA ASP A 195 -7.19 30.27 -3.08
C ASP A 195 -6.90 28.77 -3.29
N ARG A 196 -7.90 27.90 -3.22
CA ARG A 196 -7.71 26.45 -3.46
C ARG A 196 -7.39 26.18 -4.93
N CYS A 197 -6.75 25.05 -5.18
CA CYS A 197 -6.10 24.78 -6.45
C CYS A 197 -5.10 25.90 -6.80
N HIS A 198 -4.40 26.42 -5.78
CA HIS A 198 -3.45 27.55 -5.84
C HIS A 198 -3.98 28.79 -6.57
N GLY A 199 -5.31 29.03 -6.59
CA GLY A 199 -5.92 30.10 -7.39
C GLY A 199 -5.85 29.89 -8.91
N CYS A 200 -5.38 28.74 -9.38
CA CYS A 200 -5.25 28.39 -10.80
C CYS A 200 -6.56 27.85 -11.42
N LYS A 201 -7.61 27.64 -10.61
CA LYS A 201 -8.89 27.06 -11.02
C LYS A 201 -8.72 25.66 -11.63
N THR A 202 -8.72 25.57 -12.97
CA THR A 202 -8.57 24.33 -13.74
C THR A 202 -7.31 24.31 -14.61
N ASN A 203 -6.43 25.33 -14.51
CA ASN A 203 -5.16 25.36 -15.24
C ASN A 203 -4.12 24.46 -14.55
N LEU A 204 -3.79 23.34 -15.22
CA LEU A 204 -2.92 22.30 -14.68
C LEU A 204 -1.47 22.77 -14.54
N THR A 205 -0.92 23.42 -15.56
CA THR A 205 0.46 23.95 -15.56
C THR A 205 0.66 24.94 -14.41
N CYS A 206 -0.23 25.93 -14.29
CA CYS A 206 -0.22 26.89 -13.19
C CYS A 206 -0.24 26.18 -11.83
N PHE A 207 -1.11 25.18 -11.67
CA PHE A 207 -1.23 24.46 -10.41
C PHE A 207 0.05 23.71 -10.05
N MET A 208 0.63 22.95 -10.99
CA MET A 208 1.85 22.17 -10.78
C MET A 208 3.03 23.06 -10.43
N GLU A 209 3.24 24.15 -11.16
CA GLU A 209 4.32 25.11 -10.90
C GLU A 209 4.19 25.75 -9.51
N ARG A 210 2.98 26.22 -9.14
CA ARG A 210 2.74 26.83 -7.83
C ARG A 210 2.88 25.81 -6.70
N GLN A 211 2.39 24.58 -6.89
CA GLN A 211 2.49 23.51 -5.90
C GLN A 211 3.94 23.07 -5.67
N TYR A 212 4.74 22.97 -6.74
CA TYR A 212 6.17 22.69 -6.66
C TYR A 212 6.91 23.81 -5.91
N MET A 213 6.69 25.08 -6.28
CA MET A 213 7.30 26.22 -5.58
C MET A 213 6.87 26.28 -4.10
N ARG A 214 5.61 25.92 -3.81
CA ARG A 214 5.09 25.80 -2.45
C ARG A 214 5.85 24.74 -1.63
N MET A 215 6.12 23.56 -2.20
CA MET A 215 6.90 22.51 -1.54
C MET A 215 8.36 22.95 -1.30
N LYS A 216 9.01 23.55 -2.30
CA LYS A 216 10.37 24.08 -2.16
C LYS A 216 10.47 25.14 -1.07
N ARG A 217 9.47 26.03 -0.98
CA ARG A 217 9.39 27.04 0.07
C ARG A 217 9.14 26.41 1.43
N TRP A 218 8.26 25.41 1.52
CA TRP A 218 7.99 24.66 2.75
C TRP A 218 9.27 24.08 3.35
N ALA A 219 10.11 23.45 2.51
CA ALA A 219 11.35 22.84 2.96
C ALA A 219 12.45 23.82 3.41
N ARG A 220 12.29 25.13 3.16
CA ARG A 220 13.28 26.17 3.48
C ARG A 220 12.90 27.02 4.70
N SER A 221 11.71 26.85 5.26
CA SER A 221 11.26 27.67 6.38
C SER A 221 10.51 26.85 7.42
N THR A 222 10.60 27.31 8.66
CA THR A 222 10.08 26.65 9.86
C THR A 222 8.64 27.06 10.20
N HIS A 223 8.05 28.02 9.49
CA HIS A 223 6.75 28.61 9.85
C HIS A 223 5.78 28.64 8.68
N PHE A 224 5.04 27.55 8.47
CA PHE A 224 3.95 27.52 7.51
C PHE A 224 2.66 26.95 8.08
N ILE A 225 1.56 27.61 7.73
CA ILE A 225 0.22 27.09 7.92
C ILE A 225 -0.08 26.17 6.74
N ALA A 226 -0.40 24.91 7.04
CA ALA A 226 -0.80 23.91 6.05
C ALA A 226 -2.08 24.34 5.32
N SER A 227 -2.03 24.35 3.99
CA SER A 227 -3.18 24.68 3.14
C SER A 227 -4.03 23.44 2.82
N PHE A 228 -5.20 23.67 2.21
CA PHE A 228 -6.02 22.58 1.68
C PHE A 228 -5.26 21.78 0.61
N ASP A 229 -4.55 22.45 -0.29
CA ASP A 229 -3.81 21.82 -1.38
C ASP A 229 -2.59 21.06 -0.83
N ASP A 230 -1.89 21.62 0.16
CA ASP A 230 -0.73 20.97 0.81
C ASP A 230 -1.12 19.58 1.33
N ASN A 231 -2.28 19.45 1.99
CA ASN A 231 -2.75 18.16 2.51
C ASN A 231 -2.96 17.11 1.41
N HIS A 232 -3.40 17.51 0.21
CA HIS A 232 -3.72 16.58 -0.87
C HIS A 232 -2.52 16.27 -1.76
N PHE A 233 -1.56 17.18 -1.87
CA PHE A 233 -0.52 17.12 -2.89
C PHE A 233 0.90 17.06 -2.33
N PHE A 234 1.16 17.34 -1.05
CA PHE A 234 2.53 17.18 -0.52
C PHE A 234 3.05 15.74 -0.63
N PRO A 235 4.38 15.55 -0.69
CA PRO A 235 4.99 14.23 -0.82
C PRO A 235 4.53 13.28 0.28
N GLN A 236 4.38 12.01 -0.09
CA GLN A 236 3.95 10.96 0.84
C GLN A 236 5.03 10.68 1.88
N ASN A 237 6.31 10.78 1.47
CA ASN A 237 7.46 10.58 2.34
C ASN A 237 7.65 11.67 3.41
N TRP A 238 6.83 12.74 3.40
CA TRP A 238 6.80 13.78 4.44
C TRP A 238 5.83 13.48 5.59
N ARG A 239 5.11 12.37 5.49
CA ARG A 239 4.06 11.95 6.44
C ARG A 239 4.56 10.84 7.37
N CYS A 240 3.68 10.44 8.29
CA CYS A 240 3.79 9.27 9.14
C CYS A 240 5.06 9.19 10.01
N GLU A 241 5.69 10.33 10.29
CA GLU A 241 6.97 10.39 11.00
C GLU A 241 8.03 9.45 10.39
N PHE A 242 8.00 9.30 9.05
CA PHE A 242 8.93 8.43 8.34
C PHE A 242 10.40 8.81 8.56
N SER A 243 10.68 10.05 8.99
CA SER A 243 12.03 10.49 9.38
C SER A 243 12.69 9.64 10.45
N SER A 244 11.92 9.09 11.38
CA SER A 244 12.42 8.24 12.46
C SER A 244 11.82 6.84 12.47
N HIS A 245 10.71 6.64 11.76
CA HIS A 245 9.91 5.42 11.88
C HIS A 245 9.66 4.67 10.58
N LEU A 246 10.24 5.06 9.43
CA LEU A 246 9.95 4.42 8.14
C LEU A 246 10.04 2.89 8.18
N HIS A 247 11.05 2.35 8.84
CA HIS A 247 11.26 0.89 8.95
C HIS A 247 10.28 0.18 9.90
N ASP A 248 9.57 0.92 10.75
CA ASP A 248 8.57 0.37 11.66
C ASP A 248 7.22 0.11 10.96
N TYR A 249 7.02 0.68 9.77
CA TYR A 249 5.76 0.58 9.03
C TYR A 249 5.70 -0.63 8.10
N GLN A 250 4.51 -1.22 8.05
CA GLN A 250 4.08 -2.01 6.91
C GLN A 250 3.56 -1.07 5.82
N ILE A 251 4.40 -0.82 4.83
CA ILE A 251 4.08 -0.01 3.66
C ILE A 251 3.27 -0.83 2.67
N LEU A 252 2.02 -0.44 2.45
CA LEU A 252 1.11 -1.08 1.50
C LEU A 252 0.97 -0.23 0.23
N LYS A 253 1.40 -0.75 -0.91
CA LYS A 253 1.23 -0.09 -2.21
C LYS A 253 -0.19 -0.31 -2.73
N PHE A 254 -0.96 0.77 -2.86
CA PHE A 254 -2.30 0.75 -3.43
C PHE A 254 -2.25 1.07 -4.93
N ASP A 255 -2.61 0.09 -5.75
CA ASP A 255 -2.90 0.28 -7.16
C ASP A 255 -4.42 0.43 -7.35
N THR A 256 -4.82 1.52 -8.01
CA THR A 256 -6.22 1.82 -8.30
C THR A 256 -6.81 0.87 -9.34
N PHE A 257 -5.99 0.39 -10.27
CA PHE A 257 -6.41 -0.46 -11.38
C PHE A 257 -6.37 -1.94 -11.00
N ASN A 258 -5.34 -2.38 -10.29
CA ASN A 258 -5.22 -3.74 -9.75
C ASN A 258 -5.06 -3.77 -8.21
N PRO A 259 -6.15 -3.57 -7.43
CA PRO A 259 -6.07 -3.46 -5.97
C PRO A 259 -5.94 -4.80 -5.25
N GLN A 260 -6.00 -5.96 -5.94
CA GLN A 260 -6.16 -7.26 -5.28
C GLN A 260 -4.99 -7.58 -4.33
N GLY A 261 -3.74 -7.45 -4.82
CA GLY A 261 -2.56 -7.67 -3.98
C GLY A 261 -2.43 -6.69 -2.82
N PHE A 262 -2.98 -5.48 -2.93
CA PHE A 262 -3.11 -4.54 -1.80
C PHE A 262 -4.12 -5.05 -0.77
N ILE A 263 -5.31 -5.44 -1.23
CA ILE A 263 -6.39 -5.94 -0.37
C ILE A 263 -5.93 -7.17 0.41
N ASP A 264 -5.30 -8.14 -0.26
CA ASP A 264 -4.85 -9.37 0.36
C ASP A 264 -3.84 -9.13 1.47
N ARG A 265 -2.85 -8.25 1.23
CA ARG A 265 -1.89 -7.84 2.27
C ARG A 265 -2.55 -7.12 3.44
N LEU A 266 -3.49 -6.22 3.18
CA LEU A 266 -4.23 -5.51 4.23
C LEU A 266 -5.01 -6.49 5.11
N LEU A 267 -5.75 -7.43 4.50
CA LEU A 267 -6.53 -8.43 5.23
C LEU A 267 -5.64 -9.43 5.98
N ALA A 268 -4.46 -9.76 5.44
CA ALA A 268 -3.47 -10.59 6.15
C ALA A 268 -2.98 -9.93 7.45
N ILE A 269 -2.77 -8.60 7.46
CA ILE A 269 -2.44 -7.86 8.67
C ILE A 269 -3.56 -7.97 9.70
N PHE A 270 -4.82 -7.79 9.27
CA PHE A 270 -5.97 -7.91 10.18
C PHE A 270 -6.10 -9.32 10.76
N LYS A 271 -5.88 -10.35 9.94
CA LYS A 271 -5.88 -11.75 10.40
C LYS A 271 -4.77 -12.01 11.43
N LYS A 272 -3.56 -11.49 11.20
CA LYS A 272 -2.44 -11.57 12.16
C LYS A 272 -2.81 -10.97 13.52
N HIS A 273 -3.60 -9.89 13.51
CA HIS A 273 -4.07 -9.20 14.70
C HIS A 273 -5.41 -9.72 15.25
N LYS A 274 -5.80 -10.95 14.86
CA LYS A 274 -6.98 -11.64 15.40
C LYS A 274 -8.30 -10.88 15.17
N VAL A 275 -8.38 -10.05 14.13
CA VAL A 275 -9.66 -9.51 13.66
C VAL A 275 -10.54 -10.67 13.21
N SER A 276 -11.81 -10.67 13.62
CA SER A 276 -12.72 -11.79 13.34
C SER A 276 -12.93 -11.99 11.83
N GLU A 277 -13.13 -13.25 11.39
CA GLU A 277 -13.40 -13.54 9.98
C GLU A 277 -14.68 -12.83 9.47
N LYS A 278 -15.68 -12.64 10.35
CA LYS A 278 -16.89 -11.85 10.03
C LYS A 278 -16.52 -10.41 9.66
N SER A 279 -15.67 -9.78 10.47
CA SER A 279 -15.22 -8.39 10.27
C SER A 279 -14.31 -8.26 9.05
N ILE A 280 -13.41 -9.22 8.85
CA ILE A 280 -12.56 -9.32 7.65
C ILE A 280 -13.45 -9.44 6.39
N ASN A 281 -14.48 -10.28 6.41
CA ASN A 281 -15.40 -10.44 5.28
C ASN A 281 -16.22 -9.18 5.00
N PHE A 282 -16.67 -8.47 6.05
CA PHE A 282 -17.33 -7.17 5.91
C PHE A 282 -16.43 -6.12 5.25
N ILE A 283 -15.16 -6.04 5.70
CA ILE A 283 -14.16 -5.15 5.11
C ILE A 283 -13.87 -5.55 3.66
N ARG A 284 -13.57 -6.83 3.40
CA ARG A 284 -13.32 -7.36 2.06
C ARG A 284 -14.43 -6.96 1.10
N THR A 285 -15.67 -7.24 1.47
CA THR A 285 -16.86 -6.91 0.67
C THR A 285 -16.96 -5.40 0.43
N SER A 286 -16.71 -4.58 1.45
CA SER A 286 -16.76 -3.12 1.32
C SER A 286 -15.68 -2.58 0.39
N VAL A 287 -14.46 -3.11 0.47
CA VAL A 287 -13.33 -2.66 -0.36
C VAL A 287 -13.47 -3.12 -1.82
N THR A 288 -14.10 -4.28 -2.07
CA THR A 288 -14.32 -4.81 -3.42
C THR A 288 -15.59 -4.30 -4.11
N SER A 289 -16.67 -4.03 -3.36
CA SER A 289 -18.01 -3.88 -3.95
C SER A 289 -18.36 -2.47 -4.44
N ARG A 290 -17.74 -1.39 -3.94
CA ARG A 290 -18.13 -0.02 -4.32
C ARG A 290 -16.99 1.00 -4.36
N ARG A 291 -17.09 1.91 -5.33
CA ARG A 291 -16.23 3.10 -5.42
C ARG A 291 -16.68 4.13 -4.36
N THR A 292 -15.73 4.78 -3.72
CA THR A 292 -16.02 5.95 -2.86
C THR A 292 -16.49 7.14 -3.69
N ALA A 293 -17.22 8.07 -3.09
CA ALA A 293 -17.67 9.31 -3.74
C ALA A 293 -16.51 10.15 -4.32
N HIS A 294 -15.31 10.02 -3.76
CA HIS A 294 -14.10 10.74 -4.21
C HIS A 294 -13.25 9.96 -5.23
N SER A 295 -13.73 8.78 -5.67
CA SER A 295 -13.03 7.99 -6.67
C SER A 295 -13.09 8.67 -8.03
N THR A 296 -11.91 8.77 -8.66
CA THR A 296 -11.74 9.26 -10.04
C THR A 296 -11.31 8.15 -10.99
N LYS A 297 -11.32 6.89 -10.54
CA LYS A 297 -10.98 5.74 -11.38
C LYS A 297 -11.86 5.76 -12.64
N ASP A 298 -11.22 5.61 -13.80
CA ASP A 298 -11.83 5.59 -15.14
C ASP A 298 -12.62 6.87 -15.53
N SER A 299 -12.41 7.99 -14.83
CA SER A 299 -13.05 9.26 -15.22
C SER A 299 -12.30 9.93 -16.37
N VAL A 300 -13.02 10.68 -17.21
CA VAL A 300 -12.43 11.43 -18.32
C VAL A 300 -11.39 12.41 -17.80
N GLU A 301 -11.68 13.11 -16.71
CA GLU A 301 -10.76 14.08 -16.10
C GLU A 301 -9.47 13.43 -15.58
N GLN A 302 -9.54 12.19 -15.07
CA GLN A 302 -8.34 11.44 -14.65
C GLN A 302 -7.46 11.14 -15.86
N ARG A 303 -8.06 10.62 -16.94
CA ARG A 303 -7.32 10.23 -18.15
C ARG A 303 -6.71 11.45 -18.85
N GLU A 304 -7.49 12.50 -19.04
CA GLU A 304 -7.02 13.74 -19.67
C GLU A 304 -5.93 14.43 -18.86
N THR A 305 -6.06 14.47 -17.52
CA THR A 305 -5.00 15.03 -16.66
C THR A 305 -3.72 14.21 -16.76
N LYS A 306 -3.83 12.86 -16.73
CA LYS A 306 -2.66 11.98 -16.87
C LYS A 306 -1.97 12.19 -18.22
N ASN A 307 -2.74 12.20 -19.31
CA ASN A 307 -2.22 12.41 -20.65
C ASN A 307 -1.55 13.78 -20.79
N ALA A 308 -2.16 14.85 -20.28
CA ALA A 308 -1.59 16.19 -20.33
C ALA A 308 -0.25 16.32 -19.60
N ILE A 309 -0.06 15.56 -18.50
CA ILE A 309 1.24 15.52 -17.81
C ILE A 309 2.27 14.77 -18.65
N LEU A 310 1.93 13.56 -19.10
CA LEU A 310 2.87 12.66 -19.79
C LEU A 310 3.26 13.12 -21.19
N SER A 311 2.40 13.89 -21.87
CA SER A 311 2.70 14.51 -23.17
C SER A 311 3.49 15.82 -23.05
N SER A 312 3.78 16.28 -21.84
CA SER A 312 4.54 17.52 -21.60
C SER A 312 5.83 17.23 -20.82
N LYS A 313 6.98 17.44 -21.47
CA LYS A 313 8.31 17.36 -20.83
C LYS A 313 8.37 18.20 -19.55
N HIS A 314 7.83 19.41 -19.62
CA HIS A 314 7.82 20.36 -18.51
C HIS A 314 7.02 19.84 -17.32
N LEU A 315 5.78 19.40 -17.54
CA LEU A 315 4.93 18.89 -16.46
C LEU A 315 5.43 17.57 -15.88
N THR A 316 5.93 16.68 -16.73
CA THR A 316 6.58 15.43 -16.28
C THR A 316 7.81 15.74 -15.42
N ASN A 317 8.66 16.67 -15.84
CA ASN A 317 9.83 17.08 -15.06
C ASN A 317 9.44 17.70 -13.70
N ILE A 318 8.42 18.58 -13.67
CA ILE A 318 7.90 19.13 -12.41
C ILE A 318 7.38 18.01 -11.50
N LEU A 319 6.62 17.05 -12.03
CA LEU A 319 6.11 15.92 -11.26
C LEU A 319 7.24 15.11 -10.63
N ILE A 320 8.28 14.79 -11.40
CA ILE A 320 9.46 14.07 -10.91
C ILE A 320 10.14 14.89 -9.81
N LYS A 321 10.39 16.19 -10.02
CA LYS A 321 11.01 17.05 -8.99
C LYS A 321 10.19 17.15 -7.71
N MET A 322 8.86 17.12 -7.80
CA MET A 322 7.96 17.12 -6.64
C MET A 322 8.01 15.82 -5.84
N TYR A 323 8.16 14.67 -6.52
CA TYR A 323 7.91 13.35 -5.93
C TYR A 323 9.03 12.33 -6.11
N PHE A 324 10.23 12.73 -6.54
CA PHE A 324 11.36 11.83 -6.83
C PHE A 324 11.60 10.83 -5.69
N TYR A 325 11.61 11.32 -4.45
CA TYR A 325 11.82 10.46 -3.29
C TYR A 325 10.61 9.59 -2.94
N ASP A 326 9.38 9.95 -3.32
CA ASP A 326 8.27 9.00 -3.24
C ASP A 326 8.46 7.84 -4.23
N PHE A 327 8.96 8.13 -5.46
CA PHE A 327 9.26 7.08 -6.43
C PHE A 327 10.37 6.14 -5.91
N VAL A 328 11.47 6.71 -5.43
CA VAL A 328 12.64 5.93 -4.97
C VAL A 328 12.35 5.18 -3.68
N LEU A 329 11.89 5.86 -2.61
CA LEU A 329 11.71 5.25 -1.29
C LEU A 329 10.65 4.15 -1.29
N PHE A 330 9.59 4.31 -2.08
CA PHE A 330 8.52 3.34 -2.16
C PHE A 330 8.63 2.42 -3.39
N GLY A 331 9.70 2.52 -4.18
CA GLY A 331 9.94 1.67 -5.35
C GLY A 331 8.79 1.69 -6.35
N PHE A 332 8.40 2.89 -6.81
CA PHE A 332 7.51 3.11 -7.94
C PHE A 332 8.34 3.46 -9.18
N PRO A 333 7.88 3.08 -10.39
CA PRO A 333 8.55 3.48 -11.63
C PRO A 333 8.49 5.00 -11.80
N ILE A 334 9.60 5.60 -12.20
CA ILE A 334 9.63 7.02 -12.59
C ILE A 334 9.03 7.12 -13.99
N PRO A 335 8.05 8.01 -14.24
CA PRO A 335 7.43 8.13 -15.56
C PRO A 335 8.44 8.68 -16.58
N GLU A 336 8.47 8.06 -17.75
CA GLU A 336 9.14 8.60 -18.93
C GLU A 336 8.13 9.41 -19.75
N ALA A 337 8.56 10.56 -20.28
CA ALA A 337 7.71 11.33 -21.17
C ALA A 337 7.60 10.61 -22.52
N THR A 338 6.38 10.39 -23.00
CA THR A 338 6.13 9.83 -24.33
C THR A 338 6.08 11.00 -25.32
N TYR A 339 7.11 11.13 -26.15
CA TYR A 339 7.10 12.05 -27.28
C TYR A 339 6.74 11.27 -28.54
N ASP A 340 5.73 11.72 -29.26
CA ASP A 340 5.70 11.45 -30.70
C ASP A 340 6.75 12.38 -31.31
N GLU A 341 7.83 11.81 -31.85
CA GLU A 341 8.87 12.55 -32.58
C GLU A 341 8.31 13.25 -33.83
#